data_AF-A0A821ZHY5-F1
#
_entry.id   AF-A0A821ZHY5-F1
#
_cell.length_a   1.000
_cell.length_b   1.000
_cell.length_c   1.000
_cell.angle_alpha   90.00
_cell.angle_beta   90.00
_cell.angle_gamma   90.00
#
_symmetry.space_group_name_H-M   'P 1'
#
loop_
_entity.id
_entity.type
_entity.pdbx_description
1 polymer ?
#
loop_
_entity_poly.entity_id
_entity_poly.type
_entity_poly.pdbx_seq_one_letter_code
_entity_poly.pdbx_strand_id
1 'polypeptide(L)'
;MINNKDEIFQEILDKNFLDAFKSERPLTDVIYYRPPSTLNEKESYYIGLINEIESLTTWSRDKCVPLVREITFANAEELTDEGLPFLILFHKADDQESVALFEREVAKQLLNERSNINCLHADGAQFIHPLQHLGKSLSDLPLLAIDSFKHMFLFPDIKLISVDGKLLEFIKDLHSGKLHKDFHNPPPPTQQTSTTTIVSVADDGDSKTKHIPKTPSNDNIDSASSSMNNVDKSGSHQSSPPESVFIRLTPNRQRYSFRDEL
;
A
#
# COMPACT_ATOMS: atom_id res chain seq x y z
N MET A 1 -7.07 -40.77 -42.28
CA MET A 1 -8.46 -40.32 -42.45
C MET A 1 -8.99 -39.85 -41.11
N ILE A 2 -8.62 -38.64 -40.71
CA ILE A 2 -8.97 -38.01 -39.42
C ILE A 2 -9.34 -36.56 -39.76
N ASN A 3 -10.26 -35.96 -38.99
CA ASN A 3 -10.74 -34.58 -39.09
C ASN A 3 -11.44 -34.18 -40.40
N ASN A 4 -12.77 -34.28 -40.37
CA ASN A 4 -13.69 -33.49 -41.20
C ASN A 4 -15.00 -33.24 -40.43
N LYS A 5 -15.37 -34.14 -39.49
CA LYS A 5 -16.50 -33.91 -38.58
C LYS A 5 -16.24 -32.79 -37.57
N ASP A 6 -15.04 -32.71 -37.00
CA ASP A 6 -14.75 -31.73 -35.92
C ASP A 6 -14.65 -30.29 -36.45
N GLU A 7 -14.12 -30.10 -37.67
CA GLU A 7 -14.17 -28.80 -38.37
C GLU A 7 -15.62 -28.39 -38.68
N ILE A 8 -16.45 -29.30 -39.21
CA ILE A 8 -17.87 -29.03 -39.46
C ILE A 8 -18.62 -28.70 -38.16
N PHE A 9 -18.31 -29.36 -37.04
CA PHE A 9 -18.91 -29.05 -35.75
C PHE A 9 -18.52 -27.67 -35.21
N GLN A 10 -17.24 -27.27 -35.34
CA GLN A 10 -16.82 -25.91 -34.98
C GLN A 10 -17.41 -24.85 -35.91
N GLU A 11 -17.43 -25.09 -37.22
CA GLU A 11 -18.02 -24.15 -38.19
C GLU A 11 -19.54 -23.98 -37.98
N ILE A 12 -20.24 -25.02 -37.50
CA ILE A 12 -21.65 -24.95 -37.09
C ILE A 12 -21.81 -24.22 -35.75
N LEU A 13 -20.92 -24.41 -34.78
CA LEU A 13 -20.91 -23.66 -33.52
C LEU A 13 -20.67 -22.17 -33.76
N ASP A 14 -19.67 -21.81 -34.57
CA ASP A 14 -19.36 -20.43 -34.94
C ASP A 14 -20.49 -19.78 -35.73
N LYS A 15 -21.11 -20.49 -36.68
CA LYS A 15 -22.28 -19.96 -37.42
C LYS A 15 -23.49 -19.76 -36.51
N ASN A 16 -23.80 -20.71 -35.62
CA ASN A 16 -24.90 -20.56 -34.66
C ASN A 16 -24.62 -19.45 -33.64
N PHE A 17 -23.36 -19.25 -33.24
CA PHE A 17 -22.93 -18.13 -32.41
C PHE A 17 -23.14 -16.80 -33.15
N LEU A 18 -22.65 -16.65 -34.38
CA LEU A 18 -22.84 -15.44 -35.20
C LEU A 18 -24.32 -15.13 -35.50
N ASP A 19 -25.15 -16.15 -35.64
CA ASP A 19 -26.58 -16.02 -35.95
C ASP A 19 -27.42 -15.68 -34.71
N ALA A 20 -27.05 -16.17 -33.52
CA ALA A 20 -27.70 -15.79 -32.27
C ALA A 20 -27.63 -14.27 -31.99
N PHE A 21 -26.57 -13.59 -32.47
CA PHE A 21 -26.42 -12.14 -32.35
C PHE A 21 -26.94 -11.34 -33.55
N LYS A 22 -27.66 -11.94 -34.52
CA LYS A 22 -28.18 -11.18 -35.69
C LYS A 22 -29.38 -10.28 -35.36
N SER A 23 -30.18 -10.60 -34.35
CA SER A 23 -31.40 -9.84 -34.00
C SER A 23 -31.16 -8.61 -33.12
N GLU A 24 -29.97 -8.47 -32.53
CA GLU A 24 -29.67 -7.42 -31.53
C GLU A 24 -28.45 -6.56 -31.90
N ARG A 25 -27.94 -6.62 -33.14
CA ARG A 25 -26.83 -5.74 -33.53
C ARG A 25 -27.32 -4.28 -33.53
N PRO A 26 -26.68 -3.37 -32.77
CA PRO A 26 -26.88 -1.95 -32.97
C PRO A 26 -26.52 -1.57 -34.41
N LEU A 27 -27.10 -0.48 -34.92
CA LEU A 27 -26.93 -0.02 -36.31
C LEU A 27 -25.50 0.47 -36.65
N THR A 28 -24.61 0.43 -35.67
CA THR A 28 -23.23 0.89 -35.72
C THR A 28 -22.32 -0.21 -35.18
N ASP A 29 -21.04 -0.18 -35.55
CA ASP A 29 -20.02 -0.97 -34.85
C ASP A 29 -20.03 -0.63 -33.35
N VAL A 30 -19.87 -1.63 -32.49
CA VAL A 30 -19.85 -1.49 -31.03
C VAL A 30 -18.79 -2.41 -30.43
N ILE A 31 -18.09 -1.90 -29.43
CA ILE A 31 -17.02 -2.61 -28.71
C ILE A 31 -17.57 -3.03 -27.34
N TYR A 32 -17.50 -4.33 -27.03
CA TYR A 32 -17.97 -4.91 -25.78
C TYR A 32 -16.79 -5.22 -24.86
N TYR A 33 -16.93 -4.89 -23.58
CA TYR A 33 -16.08 -5.37 -22.50
C TYR A 33 -16.78 -6.52 -21.78
N ARG A 34 -16.15 -7.69 -21.83
CA ARG A 34 -16.51 -8.86 -21.02
C ARG A 34 -15.53 -8.94 -19.85
N PRO A 35 -15.95 -8.65 -18.61
CA PRO A 35 -15.09 -8.84 -17.44
C PRO A 35 -14.75 -10.32 -17.24
N PRO A 36 -13.62 -10.64 -16.60
CA PRO A 36 -13.34 -11.98 -16.09
C PRO A 36 -14.51 -12.52 -15.26
N SER A 37 -14.84 -13.80 -15.45
CA SER A 37 -15.97 -14.46 -14.75
C SER A 37 -15.85 -14.47 -13.21
N THR A 38 -14.68 -14.11 -12.69
CA THR A 38 -14.39 -13.96 -11.25
C THR A 38 -14.90 -12.65 -10.64
N LEU A 39 -15.10 -11.60 -11.43
CA LEU A 39 -15.37 -10.25 -10.90
C LEU A 39 -16.86 -9.94 -10.63
N ASN A 40 -17.80 -10.82 -10.99
CA ASN A 40 -19.25 -10.60 -10.89
C ASN A 40 -19.79 -9.30 -11.55
N GLU A 41 -18.97 -8.61 -12.35
CA GLU A 41 -19.38 -7.46 -13.14
C GLU A 41 -20.18 -7.93 -14.38
N LYS A 42 -21.13 -7.11 -14.84
CA LYS A 42 -21.88 -7.39 -16.07
C LYS A 42 -21.08 -6.97 -17.30
N GLU A 43 -21.34 -7.63 -18.42
CA GLU A 43 -20.87 -7.13 -19.72
C GLU A 43 -21.31 -5.67 -19.94
N SER A 44 -20.40 -4.87 -20.46
CA SER A 44 -20.65 -3.46 -20.80
C SER A 44 -20.13 -3.17 -22.20
N TYR A 45 -20.51 -2.02 -22.77
CA TYR A 45 -20.08 -1.64 -24.11
C TYR A 45 -19.67 -0.17 -24.15
N TYR A 46 -18.81 0.17 -25.11
CA TYR A 46 -18.37 1.53 -25.35
C TYR A 46 -19.50 2.35 -26.01
N ILE A 47 -19.84 3.48 -25.41
CA ILE A 47 -20.94 4.37 -25.84
C ILE A 47 -20.44 5.52 -26.73
N GLY A 48 -19.13 5.78 -26.74
CA GLY A 48 -18.51 6.83 -27.54
C GLY A 48 -18.30 6.47 -29.02
N LEU A 49 -17.73 7.40 -29.78
CA LEU A 49 -17.43 7.17 -31.20
C LEU A 49 -16.13 6.36 -31.35
N ILE A 50 -16.16 5.30 -32.16
CA ILE A 50 -15.01 4.37 -32.33
C ILE A 50 -13.83 5.04 -33.06
N ASN A 51 -14.09 6.05 -33.90
CA ASN A 51 -13.04 6.85 -34.55
C ASN A 51 -12.40 7.89 -33.61
N GLU A 52 -12.95 8.09 -32.41
CA GLU A 52 -12.37 8.97 -31.37
C GLU A 52 -11.37 8.17 -30.51
N ILE A 53 -10.16 8.01 -31.06
CA ILE A 53 -9.12 7.11 -30.52
C ILE A 53 -8.76 7.42 -29.06
N GLU A 54 -8.77 8.69 -28.64
CA GLU A 54 -8.44 9.10 -27.27
C GLU A 54 -9.49 8.58 -26.26
N SER A 55 -10.77 8.85 -26.51
CA SER A 55 -11.88 8.37 -25.68
C SER A 55 -11.98 6.85 -25.67
N LEU A 56 -11.74 6.19 -26.81
CA LEU A 56 -11.70 4.73 -26.88
C LEU A 56 -10.51 4.14 -26.10
N THR A 57 -9.34 4.76 -26.18
CA THR A 57 -8.13 4.32 -25.47
C THR A 57 -8.30 4.50 -23.96
N THR A 58 -8.88 5.63 -23.53
CA THR A 58 -9.20 5.89 -22.11
C THR A 58 -10.17 4.85 -21.57
N TRP A 59 -11.29 4.61 -22.25
CA TRP A 59 -12.25 3.57 -21.86
C TRP A 59 -11.64 2.17 -21.82
N SER A 60 -10.83 1.83 -22.82
CA SER A 60 -10.15 0.52 -22.87
C SER A 60 -9.15 0.37 -21.72
N ARG A 61 -8.40 1.42 -21.38
CA ARG A 61 -7.44 1.39 -20.27
C ARG A 61 -8.15 1.26 -18.93
N ASP A 62 -9.21 2.03 -18.71
CA ASP A 62 -10.01 2.00 -17.46
C ASP A 62 -10.75 0.67 -17.27
N LYS A 63 -10.90 -0.15 -18.32
CA LYS A 63 -11.43 -1.52 -18.27
C LYS A 63 -10.38 -2.63 -18.17
N CYS A 64 -9.14 -2.36 -18.59
CA CYS A 64 -8.04 -3.36 -18.58
C CYS A 64 -7.08 -3.20 -17.40
N VAL A 65 -6.96 -2.01 -16.81
CA VAL A 65 -6.07 -1.73 -15.67
C VAL A 65 -6.92 -1.52 -14.42
N PRO A 66 -7.01 -2.51 -13.50
CA PRO A 66 -7.77 -2.34 -12.27
C PRO A 66 -7.09 -1.32 -11.35
N LEU A 67 -7.89 -0.58 -10.60
CA LEU A 67 -7.40 0.49 -9.72
C LEU A 67 -6.58 -0.03 -8.53
N VAL A 68 -6.80 -1.28 -8.13
CA VAL A 68 -5.95 -2.04 -7.22
C VAL A 68 -5.40 -3.24 -7.99
N ARG A 69 -4.10 -3.54 -7.83
CA ARG A 69 -3.44 -4.68 -8.49
C ARG A 69 -2.82 -5.64 -7.46
N GLU A 70 -2.77 -6.93 -7.77
CA GLU A 70 -1.95 -7.87 -7.00
C GLU A 70 -0.47 -7.61 -7.29
N ILE A 71 0.34 -7.41 -6.25
CA ILE A 71 1.80 -7.45 -6.38
C ILE A 71 2.34 -8.84 -6.05
N THR A 72 3.18 -9.35 -6.94
CA THR A 72 3.85 -10.64 -6.87
C THR A 72 5.33 -10.45 -7.23
N PHE A 73 6.18 -11.44 -6.96
CA PHE A 73 7.58 -11.36 -7.40
C PHE A 73 7.76 -11.32 -8.93
N ALA A 74 6.73 -11.70 -9.72
CA ALA A 74 6.80 -11.70 -11.17
C ALA A 74 6.54 -10.31 -11.80
N ASN A 75 5.73 -9.46 -11.15
CA ASN A 75 5.38 -8.12 -11.65
C ASN A 75 5.94 -6.97 -10.80
N ALA A 76 6.56 -7.24 -9.64
CA ALA A 76 7.09 -6.19 -8.78
C ALA A 76 8.14 -5.28 -9.48
N GLU A 77 8.99 -5.83 -10.35
CA GLU A 77 9.98 -5.04 -11.10
C GLU A 77 9.28 -4.01 -12.02
N GLU A 78 8.26 -4.44 -12.77
CA GLU A 78 7.39 -3.57 -13.60
C GLU A 78 6.65 -2.52 -12.76
N LEU A 79 6.02 -2.93 -11.65
CA LEU A 79 5.29 -2.02 -10.76
C LEU A 79 6.19 -0.95 -10.13
N THR A 80 7.46 -1.27 -9.85
CA THR A 80 8.43 -0.30 -9.31
C THR A 80 9.02 0.61 -10.38
N ASP A 81 9.10 0.18 -11.64
CA ASP A 81 9.57 1.00 -12.77
C ASP A 81 8.58 2.13 -13.11
N GLU A 82 7.30 2.00 -12.72
CA GLU A 82 6.32 3.10 -12.80
C GLU A 82 6.67 4.31 -11.91
N GLY A 83 7.58 4.15 -10.94
CA GLY A 83 8.11 5.25 -10.12
C GLY A 83 7.12 5.86 -9.10
N LEU A 84 5.91 5.34 -8.98
CA LEU A 84 4.91 5.77 -7.99
C LEU A 84 5.09 5.03 -6.66
N PRO A 85 4.97 5.71 -5.50
CA PRO A 85 4.86 5.05 -4.20
C PRO A 85 3.77 3.97 -4.19
N PHE A 86 3.91 2.98 -3.32
CA PHE A 86 2.94 1.91 -3.14
C PHE A 86 2.05 2.15 -1.92
N LEU A 87 0.75 1.92 -2.05
CA LEU A 87 -0.19 1.71 -0.95
C LEU A 87 -0.59 0.24 -0.96
N ILE A 88 -0.05 -0.56 -0.05
CA ILE A 88 -0.13 -2.02 -0.07
C ILE A 88 -1.01 -2.53 1.07
N LEU A 89 -2.10 -3.23 0.74
CA LEU A 89 -2.81 -4.12 1.66
C LEU A 89 -2.07 -5.45 1.72
N PHE A 90 -1.51 -5.80 2.88
CA PHE A 90 -1.07 -7.16 3.16
C PHE A 90 -2.22 -7.94 3.79
N HIS A 91 -2.59 -9.05 3.18
CA HIS A 91 -3.70 -9.92 3.61
C HIS A 91 -3.27 -11.39 3.60
N LYS A 92 -4.12 -12.27 4.12
CA LYS A 92 -3.95 -13.72 3.97
C LYS A 92 -4.62 -14.19 2.67
N ALA A 93 -4.14 -15.27 2.08
CA ALA A 93 -4.69 -15.79 0.82
C ALA A 93 -6.20 -16.11 0.87
N ASP A 94 -6.73 -16.48 2.05
CA ASP A 94 -8.14 -16.75 2.31
C ASP A 94 -8.98 -15.49 2.66
N ASP A 95 -8.32 -14.38 3.00
CA ASP A 95 -8.98 -13.11 3.38
C ASP A 95 -9.31 -12.25 2.14
N GLN A 96 -10.30 -12.72 1.39
CA GLN A 96 -10.85 -12.01 0.23
C GLN A 96 -11.81 -10.87 0.63
N GLU A 97 -12.31 -10.86 1.86
CA GLU A 97 -13.18 -9.80 2.39
C GLU A 97 -12.41 -8.48 2.56
N SER A 98 -11.19 -8.55 3.13
CA SER A 98 -10.32 -7.37 3.24
C SER A 98 -9.90 -6.80 1.89
N VAL A 99 -9.67 -7.66 0.88
CA VAL A 99 -9.34 -7.21 -0.49
C VAL A 99 -10.53 -6.48 -1.12
N ALA A 100 -11.73 -7.08 -1.12
CA ALA A 100 -12.93 -6.45 -1.66
C ALA A 100 -13.31 -5.15 -0.91
N LEU A 101 -13.07 -5.10 0.40
CA LEU A 101 -13.23 -3.87 1.19
C LEU A 101 -12.25 -2.78 0.72
N PHE A 102 -10.97 -3.12 0.57
CA PHE A 102 -9.94 -2.17 0.13
C PHE A 102 -10.20 -1.66 -1.28
N GLU A 103 -10.51 -2.52 -2.24
CA GLU A 103 -10.89 -2.14 -3.61
C GLU A 103 -12.03 -1.12 -3.62
N ARG A 104 -13.09 -1.38 -2.84
CA ARG A 104 -14.25 -0.49 -2.71
C ARG A 104 -13.86 0.88 -2.14
N GLU A 105 -13.07 0.92 -1.06
CA GLU A 105 -12.69 2.18 -0.42
C GLU A 105 -11.66 2.97 -1.25
N VAL A 106 -10.75 2.29 -1.98
CA VAL A 106 -9.86 2.91 -2.97
C VAL A 106 -10.66 3.53 -4.11
N ALA A 107 -11.61 2.80 -4.70
CA ALA A 107 -12.48 3.33 -5.75
C ALA A 107 -13.32 4.53 -5.28
N LYS A 108 -13.78 4.51 -4.02
CA LYS A 108 -14.57 5.58 -3.41
C LYS A 108 -13.73 6.83 -3.11
N GLN A 109 -12.52 6.67 -2.57
CA GLN A 109 -11.76 7.77 -1.96
C GLN A 109 -10.58 8.26 -2.81
N LEU A 110 -9.99 7.41 -3.65
CA LEU A 110 -8.66 7.60 -4.25
C LEU A 110 -8.64 7.65 -5.79
N LEU A 111 -9.79 7.66 -6.46
CA LEU A 111 -9.87 7.71 -7.93
C LEU A 111 -9.06 8.86 -8.55
N ASN A 112 -8.98 10.01 -7.86
CA ASN A 112 -8.21 11.18 -8.28
C ASN A 112 -6.70 11.09 -7.98
N GLU A 113 -6.28 10.16 -7.12
CA GLU A 113 -4.87 9.95 -6.73
C GLU A 113 -4.17 8.85 -7.56
N ARG A 114 -4.87 8.27 -8.55
CA ARG A 114 -4.39 7.19 -9.45
C ARG A 114 -3.08 7.48 -10.20
N SER A 115 -2.64 8.73 -10.25
CA SER A 115 -1.38 9.18 -10.88
C SER A 115 -0.28 9.52 -9.86
N ASN A 116 -0.60 9.45 -8.57
CA ASN A 116 0.27 9.88 -7.47
C ASN A 116 0.71 8.68 -6.61
N ILE A 117 -0.06 7.60 -6.60
CA ILE A 117 0.21 6.39 -5.83
C ILE A 117 -0.35 5.13 -6.52
N ASN A 118 0.37 4.02 -6.40
CA ASN A 118 -0.06 2.70 -6.84
C ASN A 118 -0.74 1.95 -5.71
N CYS A 119 -2.04 1.66 -5.85
CA CYS A 119 -2.78 0.85 -4.88
C CYS A 119 -2.61 -0.64 -5.21
N LEU A 120 -2.15 -1.42 -4.24
CA LEU A 120 -1.75 -2.81 -4.40
C LEU A 120 -2.30 -3.68 -3.26
N HIS A 121 -2.53 -4.96 -3.52
CA HIS A 121 -2.71 -5.96 -2.48
C HIS A 121 -1.67 -7.08 -2.63
N ALA A 122 -1.31 -7.72 -1.52
CA ALA A 122 -0.24 -8.70 -1.45
C ALA A 122 -0.57 -9.84 -0.48
N ASP A 123 -0.34 -11.08 -0.92
CA ASP A 123 -0.32 -12.24 -0.02
C ASP A 123 0.86 -12.11 0.96
N GLY A 124 0.54 -11.89 2.24
CA GLY A 124 1.53 -11.72 3.28
C GLY A 124 2.47 -12.92 3.45
N ALA A 125 2.06 -14.13 3.04
CA ALA A 125 2.91 -15.32 3.07
C ALA A 125 4.07 -15.25 2.05
N GLN A 126 3.86 -14.56 0.91
CA GLN A 126 4.91 -14.29 -0.06
C GLN A 126 5.81 -13.12 0.39
N PHE A 127 5.23 -12.12 1.06
CA PHE A 127 5.93 -10.89 1.45
C PHE A 127 6.28 -10.82 2.96
N ILE A 128 6.68 -11.95 3.55
CA ILE A 128 7.11 -12.02 4.97
C ILE A 128 8.28 -11.06 5.28
N HIS A 129 9.25 -10.89 4.37
CA HIS A 129 10.39 -9.99 4.61
C HIS A 129 9.96 -8.51 4.73
N PRO A 130 9.16 -7.93 3.80
CA PRO A 130 8.50 -6.63 4.03
C PRO A 130 7.74 -6.51 5.34
N LEU A 131 6.97 -7.54 5.74
CA LEU A 131 6.23 -7.52 7.01
C LEU A 131 7.18 -7.45 8.22
N GLN A 132 8.24 -8.25 8.23
CA GLN A 132 9.25 -8.23 9.31
C GLN A 132 9.93 -6.87 9.43
N HIS A 133 10.18 -6.20 8.30
CA HIS A 133 10.79 -4.87 8.27
C HIS A 133 9.87 -3.77 8.84
N LEU A 134 8.55 -3.98 8.78
CA LEU A 134 7.54 -3.18 9.50
C LEU A 134 7.38 -3.55 10.98
N GLY A 135 8.12 -4.55 11.48
CA GLY A 135 7.93 -5.12 12.82
C GLY A 135 6.63 -5.94 12.93
N LYS A 136 6.17 -6.54 11.82
CA LYS A 136 4.89 -7.23 11.67
C LYS A 136 5.05 -8.68 11.22
N SER A 137 3.99 -9.45 11.38
CA SER A 137 3.93 -10.89 11.15
C SER A 137 2.62 -11.31 10.47
N LEU A 138 2.50 -12.58 10.07
CA LEU A 138 1.28 -13.12 9.49
C LEU A 138 0.06 -13.08 10.44
N SER A 139 0.29 -12.99 11.76
CA SER A 139 -0.77 -12.81 12.77
C SER A 139 -1.28 -11.38 12.87
N ASP A 140 -0.56 -10.38 12.36
CA ASP A 140 -0.99 -8.97 12.33
C ASP A 140 -1.90 -8.64 11.13
N LEU A 141 -2.09 -9.59 10.19
CA LEU A 141 -2.85 -9.38 8.96
C LEU A 141 -4.36 -9.45 9.22
N PRO A 142 -5.18 -8.60 8.56
CA PRO A 142 -4.81 -7.65 7.49
C PRO A 142 -4.20 -6.34 8.00
N LEU A 143 -3.25 -5.79 7.24
CA LEU A 143 -2.68 -4.45 7.52
C LEU A 143 -2.40 -3.68 6.23
N LEU A 144 -2.46 -2.35 6.33
CA LEU A 144 -2.23 -1.42 5.23
C LEU A 144 -0.95 -0.61 5.49
N ALA A 145 -0.10 -0.47 4.49
CA ALA A 145 1.14 0.31 4.59
C ALA A 145 1.39 1.11 3.30
N ILE A 146 2.16 2.19 3.42
CA ILE A 146 2.79 2.86 2.29
C ILE A 146 4.26 2.44 2.21
N ASP A 147 4.76 2.12 1.02
CA ASP A 147 6.21 2.13 0.72
C ASP A 147 6.50 3.28 -0.25
N SER A 148 7.35 4.20 0.17
CA SER A 148 7.71 5.42 -0.58
C SER A 148 8.99 5.29 -1.42
N PHE A 149 9.52 4.08 -1.57
CA PHE A 149 10.85 3.77 -2.10
C PHE A 149 12.03 4.39 -1.32
N LYS A 150 11.74 5.08 -0.21
CA LYS A 150 12.71 5.56 0.79
C LYS A 150 12.42 4.96 2.15
N HIS A 151 11.17 5.09 2.58
CA HIS A 151 10.67 4.60 3.86
C HIS A 151 9.31 3.93 3.75
N MET A 152 9.01 3.03 4.68
CA MET A 152 7.70 2.44 4.86
C MET A 152 6.95 3.07 6.04
N PHE A 153 5.63 3.23 5.90
CA PHE A 153 4.75 3.81 6.91
C PHE A 153 3.52 2.92 7.10
N LEU A 154 3.19 2.56 8.35
CA LEU A 154 1.96 1.81 8.67
C LEU A 154 0.75 2.75 8.72
N PHE A 155 -0.38 2.29 8.19
CA PHE A 155 -1.67 2.92 8.45
C PHE A 155 -2.08 2.66 9.91
N PRO A 156 -2.64 3.64 10.67
CA PRO A 156 -2.77 3.52 12.12
C PRO A 156 -3.68 2.39 12.63
N ASP A 157 -4.82 2.16 11.97
CA ASP A 157 -5.74 1.05 12.23
C ASP A 157 -6.48 0.72 10.93
N ILE A 158 -6.42 -0.54 10.49
CA ILE A 158 -7.08 -1.02 9.27
C ILE A 158 -8.60 -0.74 9.27
N LYS A 159 -9.25 -0.66 10.43
CA LYS A 159 -10.69 -0.35 10.56
C LYS A 159 -11.04 1.07 10.09
N LEU A 160 -10.06 1.98 10.08
CA LEU A 160 -10.26 3.36 9.61
C LEU A 160 -10.35 3.44 8.07
N ILE A 161 -10.13 2.33 7.35
CA ILE A 161 -10.21 2.31 5.88
C ILE A 161 -11.59 2.71 5.35
N SER A 162 -12.65 2.32 6.06
CA SER A 162 -14.05 2.64 5.76
C SER A 162 -14.50 4.02 6.27
N VAL A 163 -13.59 4.81 6.85
CA VAL A 163 -13.88 6.18 7.29
C VAL A 163 -13.49 7.15 6.19
N ASP A 164 -14.49 7.84 5.65
CA ASP A 164 -14.33 8.68 4.46
C ASP A 164 -13.24 9.75 4.64
N GLY A 165 -12.28 9.72 3.72
CA GLY A 165 -11.16 10.64 3.68
C GLY A 165 -9.91 10.14 4.42
N LYS A 166 -9.97 9.06 5.22
CA LYS A 166 -8.79 8.59 5.96
C LYS A 166 -7.70 7.99 5.07
N LEU A 167 -8.07 7.30 3.99
CA LEU A 167 -7.10 6.86 2.99
C LEU A 167 -6.44 8.05 2.28
N LEU A 168 -7.24 9.06 1.92
CA LEU A 168 -6.77 10.27 1.23
C LEU A 168 -5.89 11.15 2.14
N GLU A 169 -6.20 11.23 3.43
CA GLU A 169 -5.38 11.88 4.45
C GLU A 169 -4.02 11.21 4.56
N PHE A 170 -3.95 9.88 4.58
CA PHE A 170 -2.70 9.13 4.66
C PHE A 170 -1.77 9.38 3.45
N ILE A 171 -2.33 9.49 2.24
CA ILE A 171 -1.60 9.84 1.02
C ILE A 171 -1.12 11.30 1.04
N LYS A 172 -1.97 12.23 1.49
CA LYS A 172 -1.57 13.64 1.65
C LYS A 172 -0.49 13.83 2.72
N ASP A 173 -0.54 13.03 3.78
CA ASP A 173 0.49 13.01 4.82
C ASP A 173 1.82 12.45 4.31
N LEU A 174 1.80 11.51 3.36
CA LEU A 174 3.01 11.08 2.65
C LEU A 174 3.60 12.24 1.83
N HIS A 175 2.83 12.81 0.90
CA HIS A 175 3.34 13.80 -0.05
C HIS A 175 3.74 15.14 0.62
N SER A 176 3.12 15.49 1.75
CA SER A 176 3.52 16.64 2.57
C SER A 176 4.75 16.37 3.46
N GLY A 177 5.26 15.14 3.50
CA GLY A 177 6.35 14.72 4.40
C GLY A 177 5.93 14.59 5.86
N LYS A 178 4.64 14.74 6.18
CA LYS A 178 4.11 14.66 7.55
C LYS A 178 4.36 13.28 8.17
N LEU A 179 4.20 12.18 7.43
CA LEU A 179 4.50 10.84 7.96
C LEU A 179 5.94 10.70 8.47
N HIS A 180 6.91 11.28 7.76
CA HIS A 180 8.31 11.29 8.18
C HIS A 180 8.55 12.23 9.38
N LYS A 181 7.89 13.39 9.39
CA LYS A 181 7.99 14.35 10.51
C LYS A 181 7.41 13.78 11.81
N ASP A 182 6.24 13.14 11.73
CA ASP A 182 5.51 12.57 12.87
C ASP A 182 6.22 11.33 13.42
N PHE A 183 7.00 10.60 12.62
CA PHE A 183 7.86 9.53 13.11
C PHE A 183 8.95 10.04 14.07
N HIS A 184 9.58 11.18 13.73
CA HIS A 184 10.60 11.80 14.60
C HIS A 184 10.02 12.63 15.74
N ASN A 185 8.83 13.19 15.54
CA ASN A 185 8.14 14.07 16.48
C ASN A 185 6.70 13.57 16.64
N PRO A 186 6.50 12.40 17.31
CA PRO A 186 5.18 11.87 17.52
C PRO A 186 4.32 12.93 18.22
N PRO A 187 3.07 13.16 17.76
CA PRO A 187 2.21 14.15 18.39
C PRO A 187 2.08 13.82 19.89
N PRO A 188 2.04 14.84 20.77
CA PRO A 188 1.77 14.59 22.18
C PRO A 188 0.44 13.83 22.29
N PRO A 189 0.28 12.92 23.26
CA PRO A 189 -0.89 12.04 23.34
C PRO A 189 -2.18 12.84 23.56
N THR A 190 -2.79 13.25 22.46
CA THR A 190 -4.15 13.79 22.41
C THR A 190 -5.10 12.64 22.64
N GLN A 191 -6.05 12.87 23.54
CA GLN A 191 -6.98 11.86 24.03
C GLN A 191 -7.77 11.24 22.85
N GLN A 192 -7.44 10.00 22.49
CA GLN A 192 -8.48 9.10 21.97
C GLN A 192 -9.53 9.00 23.06
N THR A 193 -10.72 9.55 22.82
CA THR A 193 -11.73 9.77 23.86
C THR A 193 -12.47 8.48 24.20
N SER A 194 -11.76 7.54 24.86
CA SER A 194 -12.39 6.51 25.68
C SER A 194 -12.94 7.19 26.94
N THR A 195 -14.19 7.61 26.87
CA THR A 195 -14.89 8.38 27.93
C THR A 195 -15.16 7.52 29.17
N THR A 196 -14.12 7.24 29.96
CA THR A 196 -14.25 6.69 31.30
C THR A 196 -14.38 7.84 32.29
N THR A 197 -15.62 8.20 32.62
CA THR A 197 -15.95 9.20 33.64
C THR A 197 -15.48 8.71 35.02
N ILE A 198 -14.31 9.15 35.47
CA ILE A 198 -13.91 9.02 36.87
C ILE A 198 -14.43 10.26 37.62
N VAL A 199 -15.39 10.02 38.52
CA VAL A 199 -15.85 11.04 39.46
C VAL A 199 -14.79 11.23 40.54
N SER A 200 -14.31 12.45 40.69
CA SER A 200 -13.39 12.84 41.75
C SER A 200 -14.12 12.96 43.10
N VAL A 201 -13.62 12.25 44.10
CA VAL A 201 -13.89 12.54 45.52
C VAL A 201 -12.56 12.96 46.13
N ALA A 202 -12.53 14.15 46.74
CA ALA A 202 -11.38 14.64 47.48
C ALA A 202 -11.44 14.14 48.93
N ASP A 203 -10.29 13.83 49.51
CA ASP A 203 -10.09 13.82 50.97
C ASP A 203 -8.66 14.29 51.29
N ASP A 204 -8.48 14.83 52.50
CA ASP A 204 -7.35 15.62 52.97
C ASP A 204 -6.39 14.80 53.87
N GLY A 205 -5.11 15.20 54.03
CA GLY A 205 -4.17 14.43 54.87
C GLY A 205 -2.69 14.83 54.86
N ASP A 206 -2.31 15.71 55.81
CA ASP A 206 -0.93 16.11 56.15
C ASP A 206 0.01 14.95 56.56
N SER A 207 1.29 14.99 56.13
CA SER A 207 2.45 14.72 57.02
C SER A 207 3.82 15.04 56.41
N LYS A 208 4.72 15.58 57.25
CA LYS A 208 6.11 15.99 56.96
C LYS A 208 7.11 14.82 57.03
N THR A 209 8.27 14.93 56.38
CA THR A 209 9.62 15.02 57.03
C THR A 209 10.80 15.13 56.04
N LYS A 210 11.98 15.50 56.56
CA LYS A 210 13.25 15.80 55.84
C LYS A 210 14.24 14.62 55.92
N HIS A 211 15.11 14.40 54.92
CA HIS A 211 16.58 14.61 55.03
C HIS A 211 17.43 14.12 53.82
N ILE A 212 18.51 14.86 53.58
CA ILE A 212 19.77 14.61 52.83
C ILE A 212 20.88 15.21 53.77
N PRO A 213 22.18 14.78 53.91
CA PRO A 213 23.14 14.45 52.83
C PRO A 213 24.26 13.37 53.06
N LYS A 214 24.99 13.10 51.96
CA LYS A 214 26.46 12.88 51.79
C LYS A 214 27.14 11.51 52.00
N THR A 215 27.99 11.20 51.01
CA THR A 215 29.14 10.27 50.97
C THR A 215 30.43 10.95 51.51
N PRO A 216 31.55 10.22 51.72
CA PRO A 216 32.53 9.83 50.66
C PRO A 216 32.75 8.28 50.65
N SER A 217 33.79 7.60 50.11
CA SER A 217 35.18 7.93 49.71
C SER A 217 35.72 7.05 48.55
N ASN A 218 37.02 7.22 48.22
CA ASN A 218 37.82 6.63 47.15
C ASN A 218 38.38 5.21 47.42
N ASP A 219 38.83 4.53 46.35
CA ASP A 219 40.26 4.26 46.13
C ASP A 219 40.60 4.12 44.62
N ASN A 220 41.83 4.50 44.23
CA ASN A 220 42.37 4.47 42.85
C ASN A 220 43.34 3.29 42.64
N ILE A 221 43.61 2.91 41.38
CA ILE A 221 44.97 2.64 40.85
C ILE A 221 44.96 2.61 39.31
N ASP A 222 46.07 3.05 38.72
CA ASP A 222 46.26 3.39 37.30
C ASP A 222 46.37 2.22 36.32
N SER A 223 46.12 2.47 35.02
CA SER A 223 47.18 2.42 33.99
C SER A 223 46.74 2.91 32.59
N ALA A 224 47.67 3.56 31.91
CA ALA A 224 47.52 4.38 30.70
C ALA A 224 47.04 3.68 29.41
N SER A 225 46.38 4.43 28.52
CA SER A 225 47.00 4.94 27.26
C SER A 225 45.99 5.58 26.28
N SER A 226 46.52 6.22 25.22
CA SER A 226 45.82 6.84 24.07
C SER A 226 45.02 8.12 24.31
N SER A 227 45.69 9.26 24.08
CA SER A 227 45.04 10.55 23.81
C SER A 227 44.41 10.55 22.42
N MET A 228 43.11 10.80 22.30
CA MET A 228 42.50 11.35 21.07
C MET A 228 41.23 12.13 21.40
N ASN A 229 41.27 13.43 21.09
CA ASN A 229 40.25 14.47 21.19
C ASN A 229 38.78 14.01 21.33
N ASN A 230 38.23 14.14 22.55
CA ASN A 230 36.77 14.19 22.73
C ASN A 230 36.24 15.51 22.16
N VAL A 231 35.59 15.43 20.99
CA VAL A 231 34.58 16.40 20.60
C VAL A 231 33.24 15.87 21.08
N ASP A 232 32.62 16.57 22.02
CA ASP A 232 31.26 16.26 22.48
C ASP A 232 30.28 16.30 21.30
N LYS A 233 29.92 15.11 20.79
CA LYS A 233 28.72 14.92 19.97
C LYS A 233 27.63 14.31 20.84
N SER A 234 26.96 15.17 21.60
CA SER A 234 25.59 14.96 22.06
C SER A 234 24.60 15.04 20.89
N GLY A 235 24.85 14.25 19.84
CA GLY A 235 23.93 14.06 18.73
C GLY A 235 22.87 13.05 19.14
N SER A 236 21.62 13.48 19.24
CA SER A 236 20.50 12.54 19.34
C SER A 236 20.50 11.65 18.11
N HIS A 237 20.76 10.34 18.27
CA HIS A 237 20.44 9.34 17.26
C HIS A 237 18.91 9.23 17.16
N GLN A 238 18.29 10.18 16.46
CA GLN A 238 16.93 10.04 15.97
C GLN A 238 16.95 8.91 14.95
N SER A 239 16.34 7.78 15.30
CA SER A 239 16.08 6.70 14.35
C SER A 239 15.24 7.23 13.19
N SER A 240 15.60 6.86 11.96
CA SER A 240 14.77 7.07 10.77
C SER A 240 13.58 6.09 10.74
N PRO A 241 12.51 6.38 9.98
CA PRO A 241 11.49 5.38 9.70
C PRO A 241 12.09 4.14 9.01
N PRO A 242 11.46 2.96 9.10
CA PRO A 242 11.91 1.75 8.40
C PRO A 242 12.15 2.04 6.92
N GLU A 243 13.30 1.64 6.38
CA GLU A 243 13.63 1.86 4.97
C GLU A 243 12.66 1.13 4.03
N SER A 244 12.61 1.52 2.77
CA SER A 244 11.87 0.76 1.74
C SER A 244 12.42 -0.67 1.60
N VAL A 245 11.51 -1.63 1.41
CA VAL A 245 11.88 -2.99 0.99
C VAL A 245 11.63 -3.17 -0.50
N PHE A 246 10.58 -2.56 -1.05
CA PHE A 246 10.23 -2.68 -2.46
C PHE A 246 11.22 -1.96 -3.40
N ILE A 247 12.02 -1.01 -2.90
CA ILE A 247 13.19 -0.46 -3.62
C ILE A 247 14.16 -1.56 -4.08
N ARG A 248 14.23 -2.72 -3.39
CA ARG A 248 15.10 -3.84 -3.82
C ARG A 248 14.56 -4.63 -5.01
N LEU A 249 13.33 -4.34 -5.41
CA LEU A 249 12.66 -4.94 -6.57
C LEU A 249 12.70 -4.02 -7.80
N THR A 250 13.20 -2.77 -7.67
CA THR A 250 13.47 -1.90 -8.83
C THR A 250 14.47 -2.56 -9.78
N PRO A 251 14.41 -2.24 -11.09
CA PRO A 251 15.39 -2.68 -12.06
C PRO A 251 16.84 -2.50 -11.57
N ASN A 252 17.64 -3.57 -11.65
CA ASN A 252 18.96 -3.63 -11.01
C ASN A 252 20.09 -3.21 -11.97
N ARG A 253 20.95 -2.25 -11.56
CA ARG A 253 22.18 -1.82 -12.29
C ARG A 253 23.18 -2.93 -12.59
N GLN A 254 23.13 -4.05 -11.87
CA GLN A 254 23.93 -5.24 -12.16
C GLN A 254 23.41 -6.05 -13.36
N ARG A 255 22.17 -5.79 -13.79
CA ARG A 255 21.47 -6.49 -14.87
C ARG A 255 21.14 -5.59 -16.07
N TYR A 256 20.93 -4.29 -15.83
CA TYR A 256 20.57 -3.31 -16.84
C TYR A 256 21.48 -2.09 -16.81
N SER A 257 21.84 -1.58 -17.99
CA SER A 257 22.47 -0.27 -18.14
C SER A 257 21.40 0.82 -18.20
N PHE A 258 21.45 1.77 -17.27
CA PHE A 258 20.51 2.88 -17.19
C PHE A 258 20.95 4.03 -18.09
N ARG A 259 20.00 4.79 -18.63
CA ARG A 259 20.26 5.89 -19.57
C ARG A 259 20.57 7.23 -18.90
N ASP A 260 20.90 7.23 -17.61
CA ASP A 260 21.01 8.44 -16.78
C ASP A 260 22.26 9.31 -17.05
N GLU A 261 22.94 9.10 -18.19
CA GLU A 261 24.18 9.79 -18.61
C GLU A 261 24.11 10.24 -20.08
N LEU A 262 23.04 10.96 -20.47
CA LEU A 262 22.93 11.73 -21.72
C LEU A 262 22.24 13.09 -21.48
#